data_AF-Q4JCK3-F1
#
_entry.id   AF-Q4JCK3-F1
#
_cell.length_a   1.000
_cell.length_b   1.000
_cell.length_c   1.000
_cell.angle_alpha   90.00
_cell.angle_beta   90.00
_cell.angle_gamma   90.00
#
_symmetry.space_group_name_H-M   'P 1'
#
loop_
_entity.id
_entity.type
_entity.pdbx_description
1 polymer ?
#
loop_
_entity_poly.entity_id
_entity_poly.type
_entity_poly.pdbx_seq_one_letter_code
_entity_poly.pdbx_strand_id
1 'polypeptide(L)'
;MQVRILNIGGINRELVLSLEKGITIYRAPNAYGKTSLSKALVSLLTNEITAEDLLNVFSDEGFVEIEMDGKKYFRRLKRIKNRILEEKNLIADDKNATLLSYFSPENPLIARIITGDENIEWFISSTSRIDELKRRRESLIMKLEEVKSNYNNLLRTYDDIKKIANELENINLEIERLEKEKENVTVQTEQTIKITRQNRIVEIRERIQAKIKELKEKETKIQKLTQELEELKGKANIELKDKLTKEIQEIDRELDSLINRQNSIEIEQGVLTRILQDIQEAERIHSSMCPVCGSKVEPDLWKVRFETVKKDINELDRTKNDIINNINKKKMRRSELLQKVKEIERTEELIAQKSKALENLNIEASVINRTIEALQKQLKSLEERVESTYEVESKDNDIDKRIEELRKRRSDLELQLQQLGIPKKVAEEIESLKKQIDDINKQIDDINREYIRRLTVVKEEFETLSNSILKELEFNYTAEIDEKYRLVIKKDGVTMELRRLSTSEKTTLALILILVGLKEYFKAPFFIIDESFMTFDQKRFSRVLKYLNGIVDYVIITKSDETLQVKTERLLETRELPVLS
;
A
#
# COMPACT_ATOMS: atom_id res chain seq x y z
N MET A 1 -26.78 23.56 75.83
CA MET A 1 -26.02 22.32 75.56
C MET A 1 -25.89 21.51 76.85
N GLN A 2 -26.25 20.23 76.85
CA GLN A 2 -25.98 19.33 77.98
C GLN A 2 -24.79 18.43 77.65
N VAL A 3 -23.86 18.28 78.58
CA VAL A 3 -22.62 17.49 78.42
C VAL A 3 -22.56 16.43 79.51
N ARG A 4 -22.32 15.18 79.13
CA ARG A 4 -22.09 14.05 80.06
C ARG A 4 -20.78 13.37 79.74
N ILE A 5 -19.91 13.21 80.74
CA ILE A 5 -18.57 12.61 80.56
C ILE A 5 -18.32 11.60 81.67
N LEU A 6 -17.81 10.42 81.33
CA LEU A 6 -17.41 9.39 82.29
C LEU A 6 -16.13 8.68 81.84
N ASN A 7 -15.18 8.51 82.76
CA ASN A 7 -13.92 7.77 82.56
C ASN A 7 -13.07 8.29 81.39
N ILE A 8 -13.04 9.61 81.19
CA ILE A 8 -12.26 10.28 80.14
C ILE A 8 -11.12 11.06 80.78
N GLY A 9 -9.88 10.74 80.42
CA GLY A 9 -8.68 11.30 81.05
C GLY A 9 -8.72 11.19 82.57
N GLY A 10 -8.60 12.31 83.29
CA GLY A 10 -8.69 12.36 84.76
C GLY A 10 -10.11 12.41 85.35
N ILE A 11 -11.16 12.35 84.51
CA ILE A 11 -12.56 12.36 84.96
C ILE A 11 -13.02 10.92 85.21
N ASN A 12 -12.98 10.48 86.47
CA ASN A 12 -13.28 9.08 86.87
C ASN A 12 -14.70 8.88 87.41
N ARG A 13 -15.51 9.94 87.44
CA ARG A 13 -16.91 9.94 87.89
C ARG A 13 -17.75 10.65 86.84
N GLU A 14 -19.04 10.32 86.78
CA GLU A 14 -19.94 10.94 85.82
C GLU A 14 -20.04 12.45 86.09
N LEU A 15 -19.63 13.24 85.12
CA LEU A 15 -19.71 14.69 85.11
C LEU A 15 -20.85 15.11 84.18
N VAL A 16 -21.86 15.80 84.74
CA VAL A 16 -22.99 16.34 83.98
C VAL A 16 -22.95 17.86 84.05
N LEU A 17 -22.88 18.53 82.90
CA LEU A 17 -22.83 19.99 82.78
C LEU A 17 -23.97 20.49 81.90
N SER A 18 -24.63 21.56 82.33
CA SER A 18 -25.56 22.33 81.50
C SER A 18 -24.92 23.66 81.15
N LEU A 19 -24.68 23.88 79.86
CA LEU A 19 -24.02 25.06 79.32
C LEU A 19 -25.05 25.89 78.55
N GLU A 20 -25.23 27.15 78.95
CA GLU A 20 -26.03 28.13 78.21
C GLU A 20 -25.19 28.78 77.10
N LYS A 21 -25.84 29.32 76.07
CA LYS A 21 -25.15 30.11 75.05
C LYS A 21 -24.47 31.33 75.68
N GLY A 22 -23.29 31.67 75.16
CA GLY A 22 -22.41 32.72 75.66
C GLY A 22 -21.26 32.17 76.51
N ILE A 23 -20.85 32.91 77.54
CA ILE A 23 -19.63 32.59 78.30
C ILE A 23 -19.96 31.74 79.53
N THR A 24 -19.35 30.55 79.60
CA THR A 24 -19.38 29.69 80.77
C THR A 24 -17.98 29.54 81.37
N ILE A 25 -17.84 29.83 82.66
CA ILE A 25 -16.61 29.63 83.41
C ILE A 25 -16.72 28.30 84.18
N TYR A 26 -15.89 27.34 83.80
CA TYR A 26 -15.71 26.06 84.46
C TYR A 26 -14.52 26.13 85.42
N ARG A 27 -14.80 26.14 86.72
CA ARG A 27 -13.78 26.15 87.77
C ARG A 27 -13.61 24.75 88.33
N ALA A 28 -12.39 24.22 88.29
CA ALA A 28 -12.08 22.92 88.86
C ALA A 28 -10.60 22.83 89.29
N PRO A 29 -10.26 21.99 90.29
CA PRO A 29 -8.88 21.74 90.63
C PRO A 29 -8.14 21.07 89.46
N ASN A 30 -6.84 21.32 89.30
CA ASN A 30 -6.02 20.74 88.21
C ASN A 30 -6.14 19.20 88.14
N ALA A 31 -6.26 18.52 89.28
CA ALA A 31 -6.41 17.07 89.38
C ALA A 31 -7.77 16.53 88.89
N TYR A 32 -8.79 17.39 88.74
CA TYR A 32 -10.18 17.02 88.42
C TYR A 32 -10.53 17.12 86.92
N GLY A 33 -9.52 17.24 86.05
CA GLY A 33 -9.72 17.00 84.62
C GLY A 33 -10.20 18.21 83.80
N LYS A 34 -9.69 19.43 84.05
CA LYS A 34 -9.90 20.59 83.14
C LYS A 34 -9.48 20.27 81.71
N THR A 35 -8.24 19.81 81.54
CA THR A 35 -7.71 19.36 80.25
C THR A 35 -8.51 18.17 79.71
N SER A 36 -9.01 17.29 80.58
CA SER A 36 -9.83 16.14 80.19
C SER A 36 -11.22 16.55 79.69
N LEU A 37 -11.85 17.57 80.30
CA LEU A 37 -13.10 18.17 79.82
C LEU A 37 -12.87 18.81 78.44
N SER A 38 -11.81 19.61 78.29
CA SER A 38 -11.47 20.24 77.01
C SER A 38 -11.23 19.20 75.92
N LYS A 39 -10.41 18.17 76.19
CA LYS A 39 -10.13 17.07 75.25
C LYS A 39 -11.40 16.27 74.93
N ALA A 40 -12.25 15.99 75.91
CA ALA A 40 -13.53 15.31 75.70
C ALA A 40 -14.43 16.09 74.73
N LEU A 41 -14.60 17.40 74.94
CA LEU A 41 -15.40 18.26 74.07
C LEU A 41 -14.80 18.35 72.66
N VAL A 42 -13.50 18.66 72.54
CA VAL A 42 -12.81 18.76 71.23
C VAL A 42 -12.85 17.43 70.48
N SER A 43 -12.85 16.28 71.17
CA SER A 43 -12.93 14.97 70.53
C SER A 43 -14.24 14.72 69.78
N LEU A 44 -15.29 15.48 70.06
CA LEU A 44 -16.55 15.43 69.30
C LEU A 44 -16.50 16.24 68.00
N LEU A 45 -15.42 16.98 67.77
CA LEU A 45 -15.18 17.79 66.57
C LEU A 45 -14.10 17.20 65.65
N THR A 46 -13.37 16.17 66.09
CA THR A 46 -12.28 15.57 65.33
C THR A 46 -11.99 14.11 65.70
N ASN A 47 -11.60 13.31 64.70
CA ASN A 47 -11.04 11.98 64.89
C ASN A 47 -9.53 11.96 65.20
N GLU A 48 -8.83 13.10 65.17
CA GLU A 48 -7.39 13.15 65.50
C GLU A 48 -7.11 12.76 66.95
N ILE A 49 -8.06 13.02 67.86
CA ILE A 49 -7.98 12.53 69.23
C ILE A 49 -8.45 11.08 69.23
N THR A 50 -7.52 10.17 69.52
CA THR A 50 -7.77 8.73 69.46
C THR A 50 -8.52 8.24 70.70
N ALA A 51 -9.15 7.07 70.60
CA ALA A 51 -9.79 6.41 71.73
C ALA A 51 -8.81 6.11 72.88
N GLU A 52 -7.53 5.89 72.56
CA GLU A 52 -6.46 5.66 73.55
C GLU A 52 -6.11 6.93 74.33
N ASP A 53 -6.15 8.09 73.67
CA ASP A 53 -5.90 9.39 74.31
C ASP A 53 -7.06 9.84 75.22
N LEU A 54 -8.27 9.33 74.96
CA LEU A 54 -9.49 9.70 75.68
C LEU A 54 -9.75 8.81 76.88
N LEU A 55 -9.74 7.49 76.71
CA LEU A 55 -10.14 6.56 77.76
C LEU A 55 -9.13 6.56 78.91
N ASN A 56 -9.62 6.69 80.15
CA ASN A 56 -8.75 6.57 81.32
C ASN A 56 -8.03 5.20 81.32
N VAL A 57 -6.72 5.22 81.60
CA VAL A 57 -5.85 4.04 81.62
C VAL A 57 -6.37 2.94 82.55
N PHE A 58 -7.05 3.30 83.64
CA PHE A 58 -7.60 2.39 84.66
C PHE A 58 -9.08 2.02 84.43
N SER A 59 -9.67 2.41 83.30
CA SER A 59 -11.08 2.14 83.00
C SER A 59 -11.25 1.27 81.76
N ASP A 60 -12.22 0.36 81.86
CA ASP A 60 -12.60 -0.52 80.75
C ASP A 60 -13.69 0.08 79.86
N GLU A 61 -14.47 1.03 80.37
CA GLU A 61 -15.54 1.71 79.62
C GLU A 61 -15.54 3.21 79.95
N GLY A 62 -15.87 4.04 78.96
CA GLY A 62 -15.98 5.49 79.11
C GLY A 62 -16.81 6.12 78.00
N PHE A 63 -17.33 7.31 78.23
CA PHE A 63 -18.11 8.02 77.22
C PHE A 63 -18.03 9.54 77.33
N VAL A 64 -18.28 10.19 76.20
CA VAL A 64 -18.57 11.61 76.05
C VAL A 64 -19.90 11.71 75.32
N GLU A 65 -20.90 12.38 75.88
CA GLU A 65 -22.18 12.66 75.22
C GLU A 65 -22.49 14.16 75.30
N ILE A 66 -22.94 14.73 74.19
CA ILE A 66 -23.45 16.10 74.11
C ILE A 66 -24.85 16.09 73.49
N GLU A 67 -25.76 16.82 74.11
CA GLU A 67 -27.06 17.16 73.53
C GLU A 67 -27.12 18.66 73.25
N MET A 68 -27.31 19.00 71.97
CA MET A 68 -27.34 20.37 71.47
C MET A 68 -28.39 20.48 70.35
N ASP A 69 -29.26 21.48 70.43
CA ASP A 69 -30.32 21.76 69.45
C ASP A 69 -31.19 20.54 69.09
N GLY A 70 -31.50 19.70 70.10
CA GLY A 70 -32.30 18.48 69.94
C GLY A 70 -31.58 17.31 69.27
N LYS A 71 -30.28 17.44 68.98
CA LYS A 71 -29.42 16.37 68.43
C LYS A 71 -28.47 15.85 69.49
N LYS A 72 -28.27 14.52 69.49
CA LYS A 72 -27.36 13.83 70.41
C LYS A 72 -26.09 13.39 69.68
N TYR A 73 -24.95 13.83 70.19
CA TYR A 73 -23.61 13.49 69.73
C TYR A 73 -22.87 12.73 70.82
N PHE A 74 -22.04 11.77 70.46
CA PHE A 74 -21.35 10.95 71.45
C PHE A 74 -20.08 10.26 70.94
N ARG A 75 -19.21 9.87 71.86
CA ARG A 75 -18.17 8.85 71.70
C ARG A 75 -18.26 7.91 72.90
N ARG A 76 -18.41 6.61 72.65
CA ARG A 76 -18.48 5.55 73.66
C ARG A 76 -17.34 4.58 73.41
N LEU A 77 -16.57 4.34 74.45
CA LEU A 77 -15.30 3.61 74.41
C LEU A 77 -15.41 2.37 75.28
N LYS A 78 -14.96 1.24 74.76
CA LYS A 78 -14.92 -0.03 75.49
C LYS A 78 -13.61 -0.78 75.21
N ARG A 79 -12.82 -0.99 76.24
CA ARG A 79 -11.58 -1.77 76.21
C ARG A 79 -11.93 -3.25 76.21
N ILE A 80 -11.45 -3.96 75.19
CA ILE A 80 -11.57 -5.42 75.08
C ILE A 80 -10.17 -5.97 74.85
N LYS A 81 -9.61 -6.62 75.88
CA LYS A 81 -8.21 -7.09 75.90
C LYS A 81 -7.24 -5.91 75.65
N ASN A 82 -6.56 -5.90 74.50
CA ASN A 82 -5.57 -4.87 74.12
C ASN A 82 -6.09 -3.88 73.06
N ARG A 83 -7.39 -3.85 72.75
CA ARG A 83 -7.97 -2.90 71.79
C ARG A 83 -9.13 -2.15 72.42
N ILE A 84 -9.27 -0.87 72.06
CA ILE A 84 -10.42 -0.06 72.45
C ILE A 84 -11.38 -0.03 71.26
N LEU A 85 -12.59 -0.54 71.46
CA LEU A 85 -13.69 -0.36 70.52
C LEU A 85 -14.35 0.99 70.77
N GLU A 86 -14.69 1.67 69.69
CA GLU A 86 -15.28 3.00 69.72
C GLU A 86 -16.58 3.01 68.89
N GLU A 87 -17.66 3.48 69.53
CA GLU A 87 -18.91 3.85 68.87
C GLU A 87 -19.03 5.39 68.92
N LYS A 88 -19.26 6.05 67.78
CA LYS A 88 -19.25 7.52 67.72
C LYS A 88 -20.31 8.11 66.80
N ASN A 89 -20.86 9.24 67.22
CA ASN A 89 -21.66 10.17 66.45
C ASN A 89 -21.12 11.60 66.71
N LEU A 90 -20.21 12.07 65.85
CA LEU A 90 -19.50 13.33 66.06
C LEU A 90 -20.34 14.54 65.62
N ILE A 91 -20.06 15.70 66.21
CA ILE A 91 -20.64 16.98 65.75
C ILE A 91 -20.04 17.37 64.40
N ALA A 92 -18.72 17.23 64.30
CA ALA A 92 -17.95 17.43 63.08
C ALA A 92 -16.75 16.48 63.09
N ASP A 93 -16.16 16.25 61.91
CA ASP A 93 -14.87 15.56 61.78
C ASP A 93 -13.91 16.43 60.97
N ASP A 94 -13.36 17.44 61.64
CA ASP A 94 -12.42 18.38 61.04
C ASP A 94 -11.11 18.39 61.82
N LYS A 95 -10.00 18.21 61.11
CA LYS A 95 -8.64 18.26 61.67
C LYS A 95 -8.34 19.61 62.32
N ASN A 96 -8.96 20.68 61.82
CA ASN A 96 -8.77 22.02 62.35
C ASN A 96 -9.31 22.21 63.77
N ALA A 97 -10.19 21.32 64.27
CA ALA A 97 -10.79 21.48 65.59
C ALA A 97 -9.75 21.51 66.73
N THR A 98 -8.65 20.76 66.62
CA THR A 98 -7.57 20.75 67.62
C THR A 98 -6.83 22.09 67.68
N LEU A 99 -6.63 22.72 66.52
CA LEU A 99 -5.93 23.99 66.38
C LEU A 99 -6.82 25.21 66.64
N LEU A 100 -8.10 25.14 66.28
CA LEU A 100 -8.99 26.31 66.25
C LEU A 100 -10.05 26.33 67.35
N SER A 101 -10.43 25.20 67.95
CA SER A 101 -11.48 25.16 68.98
C SER A 101 -10.96 25.14 70.42
N TYR A 102 -9.65 24.99 70.59
CA TYR A 102 -9.02 24.92 71.91
C TYR A 102 -7.79 25.82 72.02
N PHE A 103 -7.94 26.88 72.82
CA PHE A 103 -6.89 27.83 73.14
C PHE A 103 -6.18 27.40 74.43
N SER A 104 -5.02 26.74 74.28
CA SER A 104 -4.25 26.19 75.40
C SER A 104 -2.75 26.19 75.10
N PRO A 105 -1.89 26.01 76.14
CA PRO A 105 -0.44 25.89 75.93
C PRO A 105 -0.03 24.74 75.01
N GLU A 106 -0.86 23.69 74.90
CA GLU A 106 -0.62 22.53 74.02
C GLU A 106 -0.81 22.87 72.54
N ASN A 107 -1.41 24.03 72.22
CA ASN A 107 -1.63 24.44 70.84
C ASN A 107 -0.30 24.83 70.17
N PRO A 108 0.09 24.17 69.06
CA PRO A 108 1.39 24.40 68.41
C PRO A 108 1.60 25.84 67.93
N LEU A 109 0.55 26.55 67.51
CA LEU A 109 0.66 27.96 67.10
C LEU A 109 1.03 28.84 68.28
N ILE A 110 0.34 28.66 69.39
CA ILE A 110 0.54 29.42 70.61
C ILE A 110 1.98 29.22 71.11
N ALA A 111 2.44 27.96 71.20
CA ALA A 111 3.80 27.62 71.62
C ALA A 111 4.88 28.32 70.77
N ARG A 112 4.71 28.36 69.44
CA ARG A 112 5.64 29.02 68.52
C ARG A 112 5.64 30.55 68.64
N ILE A 113 4.48 31.17 68.78
CA ILE A 113 4.38 32.63 68.92
C ILE A 113 5.01 33.09 70.24
N ILE A 114 4.82 32.35 71.34
CA ILE A 114 5.41 32.69 72.64
C ILE A 114 6.93 32.67 72.60
N THR A 115 7.51 31.65 71.97
CA THR A 115 8.98 31.52 71.79
C THR A 115 9.54 32.55 70.82
N GLY A 116 8.67 33.28 70.11
CA GLY A 116 9.04 34.35 69.20
C GLY A 116 9.36 33.86 67.79
N ASP A 117 8.75 32.76 67.36
CA ASP A 117 8.73 32.36 65.95
C ASP A 117 7.70 33.20 65.20
N GLU A 118 8.18 33.92 64.18
CA GLU A 118 7.37 34.84 63.38
C GLU A 118 6.72 34.12 62.19
N ASN A 119 7.15 32.90 61.84
CA ASN A 119 6.62 32.17 60.68
C ASN A 119 5.31 31.44 61.00
N ILE A 120 4.23 31.89 60.35
CA ILE A 120 2.88 31.30 60.49
C ILE A 120 2.38 30.65 59.19
N GLU A 121 3.22 30.51 58.16
CA GLU A 121 2.85 29.89 56.86
C GLU A 121 2.24 28.50 57.04
N TRP A 122 2.84 27.69 57.89
CA TRP A 122 2.40 26.32 58.17
C TRP A 122 0.99 26.29 58.79
N PHE A 123 0.66 27.27 59.64
CA PHE A 123 -0.64 27.36 60.29
C PHE A 123 -1.71 27.78 59.29
N ILE A 124 -1.43 28.82 58.48
CA ILE A 124 -2.34 29.28 57.43
C ILE A 124 -2.57 28.16 56.43
N SER A 125 -1.51 27.49 55.96
CA SER A 125 -1.60 26.40 54.98
C SER A 125 -2.41 25.20 55.48
N SER A 126 -2.20 24.82 56.75
CA SER A 126 -2.92 23.69 57.38
C SER A 126 -4.40 24.02 57.58
N THR A 127 -4.70 25.18 58.16
CA THR A 127 -6.08 25.57 58.52
C THR A 127 -6.95 25.87 57.30
N SER A 128 -6.39 26.50 56.28
CA SER A 128 -7.08 26.83 55.03
C SER A 128 -7.28 25.65 54.07
N ARG A 129 -6.79 24.45 54.43
CA ARG A 129 -6.75 23.26 53.56
C ARG A 129 -6.10 23.51 52.20
N ILE A 130 -5.15 24.44 52.15
CA ILE A 130 -4.44 24.80 50.92
C ILE A 130 -3.63 23.61 50.41
N ASP A 131 -3.11 22.76 51.29
CA ASP A 131 -2.37 21.57 50.87
C ASP A 131 -3.24 20.57 50.12
N GLU A 132 -4.54 20.49 50.41
CA GLU A 132 -5.50 19.69 49.63
C GLU A 132 -5.70 20.29 48.23
N LEU A 133 -5.81 21.62 48.13
CA LEU A 133 -5.89 22.32 46.85
C LEU A 133 -4.62 22.14 46.01
N LYS A 134 -3.44 22.22 46.63
CA LYS A 134 -2.14 21.96 45.98
C LYS A 134 -2.09 20.54 45.41
N ARG A 135 -2.41 19.52 46.23
CA ARG A 135 -2.45 18.12 45.77
C ARG A 135 -3.46 17.88 44.66
N ARG A 136 -4.65 18.49 44.76
CA ARG A 136 -5.68 18.40 43.72
C ARG A 136 -5.20 19.04 42.43
N ARG A 137 -4.57 20.22 42.50
CA ARG A 137 -3.97 20.88 41.34
C ARG A 137 -2.89 20.01 40.69
N GLU A 138 -1.97 19.45 41.47
CA GLU A 138 -0.94 18.54 40.97
C GLU A 138 -1.54 17.34 40.25
N SER A 139 -2.57 16.72 40.84
CA SER A 139 -3.28 15.60 40.20
C SER A 139 -3.94 15.98 38.87
N LEU A 140 -4.50 17.20 38.76
CA LEU A 140 -5.08 17.71 37.53
C LEU A 140 -4.02 18.05 36.48
N ILE A 141 -2.87 18.56 36.90
CA ILE A 141 -1.73 18.82 35.99
C ILE A 141 -1.21 17.51 35.40
N MET A 142 -1.02 16.47 36.22
CA MET A 142 -0.62 15.14 35.71
C MET A 142 -1.64 14.59 34.71
N LYS A 143 -2.95 14.70 35.03
CA LYS A 143 -4.02 14.29 34.12
C LYS A 143 -4.01 15.12 32.83
N LEU A 144 -3.75 16.41 32.91
CA LEU A 144 -3.66 17.30 31.75
C LEU A 144 -2.52 16.88 30.82
N GLU A 145 -1.35 16.54 31.37
CA GLU A 145 -0.20 16.06 30.60
C GLU A 145 -0.51 14.74 29.89
N GLU A 146 -1.15 13.80 30.58
CA GLU A 146 -1.58 12.52 30.00
C GLU A 146 -2.56 12.73 28.83
N VAL A 147 -3.61 13.54 29.04
CA VAL A 147 -4.60 13.84 27.99
C VAL A 147 -3.96 14.57 26.81
N LYS A 148 -3.04 15.52 27.05
CA LYS A 148 -2.28 16.21 25.99
C LYS A 148 -1.38 15.26 25.21
N SER A 149 -0.72 14.31 25.88
CA SER A 149 0.10 13.27 25.24
C SER A 149 -0.76 12.41 24.31
N ASN A 150 -1.91 11.94 24.79
CA ASN A 150 -2.87 11.16 24.01
C ASN A 150 -3.39 11.96 22.81
N TYR A 151 -3.75 13.23 23.00
CA TYR A 151 -4.18 14.14 21.94
C TYR A 151 -3.11 14.29 20.84
N ASN A 152 -1.84 14.48 21.22
CA ASN A 152 -0.74 14.62 20.26
C ASN A 152 -0.47 13.32 19.48
N ASN A 153 -0.53 12.17 20.15
CA ASN A 153 -0.38 10.88 19.49
C ASN A 153 -1.51 10.65 18.48
N LEU A 154 -2.74 11.00 18.86
CA LEU A 154 -3.91 10.84 18.02
C LEU A 154 -3.88 11.78 16.79
N LEU A 155 -3.37 13.00 16.96
CA LEU A 155 -3.07 13.91 15.85
C LEU A 155 -2.07 13.32 14.85
N ARG A 156 -0.99 12.69 15.32
CA ARG A 156 -0.01 12.03 14.45
C ARG A 156 -0.66 10.89 13.66
N THR A 157 -1.45 10.05 14.33
CA THR A 157 -2.18 8.97 13.64
C THR A 157 -3.15 9.51 12.61
N TYR A 158 -3.82 10.63 12.87
CA TYR A 158 -4.71 11.28 11.92
C TYR A 158 -3.96 11.80 10.68
N ASP A 159 -2.80 12.44 10.87
CA ASP A 159 -1.95 12.89 9.77
C ASP A 159 -1.42 11.72 8.94
N ASP A 160 -1.07 10.61 9.58
CA ASP A 160 -0.58 9.40 8.89
C ASP A 160 -1.71 8.73 8.08
N ILE A 161 -2.93 8.65 8.63
CA ILE A 161 -4.13 8.23 7.88
C ILE A 161 -4.30 9.08 6.62
N LYS A 162 -4.16 10.41 6.73
CA LYS A 162 -4.31 11.32 5.60
C LYS A 162 -3.23 11.12 4.54
N LYS A 163 -1.98 10.87 4.93
CA LYS A 163 -0.89 10.56 4.00
C LYS A 163 -1.14 9.25 3.27
N ILE A 164 -1.50 8.19 4.00
CA ILE A 164 -1.80 6.87 3.42
C ILE A 164 -2.97 6.96 2.44
N ALA A 165 -4.03 7.71 2.78
CA ALA A 165 -5.16 7.93 1.89
C ALA A 165 -4.74 8.60 0.57
N ASN A 166 -3.90 9.63 0.62
CA ASN A 166 -3.36 10.29 -0.57
C ASN A 166 -2.44 9.35 -1.39
N GLU A 167 -1.62 8.53 -0.72
CA GLU A 167 -0.77 7.54 -1.39
C GLU A 167 -1.61 6.48 -2.12
N LEU A 168 -2.69 6.00 -1.51
CA LEU A 168 -3.63 5.07 -2.13
C LEU A 168 -4.29 5.67 -3.38
N GLU A 169 -4.71 6.94 -3.32
CA GLU A 169 -5.28 7.65 -4.47
C GLU A 169 -4.26 7.74 -5.63
N ASN A 170 -3.01 8.09 -5.33
CA ASN A 170 -1.94 8.15 -6.33
C ASN A 170 -1.64 6.77 -6.95
N ILE A 171 -1.57 5.71 -6.14
CA ILE A 171 -1.35 4.34 -6.62
C ILE A 171 -2.50 3.90 -7.53
N ASN A 172 -3.75 4.20 -7.17
CA ASN A 172 -4.91 3.88 -8.01
C ASN A 172 -4.86 4.60 -9.36
N LEU A 173 -4.48 5.88 -9.38
CA LEU A 173 -4.29 6.64 -10.63
C LEU A 173 -3.16 6.07 -11.49
N GLU A 174 -2.07 5.58 -10.87
CA GLU A 174 -0.95 4.97 -11.59
C GLU A 174 -1.35 3.61 -12.20
N ILE A 175 -2.08 2.77 -11.46
CA ILE A 175 -2.63 1.51 -11.96
C ILE A 175 -3.55 1.77 -13.16
N GLU A 176 -4.49 2.72 -13.06
CA GLU A 176 -5.43 3.02 -14.15
C GLU A 176 -4.70 3.50 -15.42
N ARG A 177 -3.61 4.27 -15.28
CA ARG A 177 -2.79 4.70 -16.41
C ARG A 177 -2.07 3.52 -17.07
N LEU A 178 -1.45 2.65 -16.28
CA LEU A 178 -0.73 1.48 -16.79
C LEU A 178 -1.68 0.47 -17.47
N GLU A 179 -2.89 0.28 -16.93
CA GLU A 179 -3.92 -0.57 -17.55
C GLU A 179 -4.34 -0.02 -18.93
N LYS A 180 -4.53 1.30 -19.07
CA LYS A 180 -4.80 1.94 -20.37
C LYS A 180 -3.62 1.83 -21.34
N GLU A 181 -2.39 1.95 -20.84
CA GLU A 181 -1.19 1.81 -21.67
C GLU A 181 -1.06 0.38 -22.21
N LYS A 182 -1.31 -0.62 -21.36
CA LYS A 182 -1.36 -2.03 -21.76
C LYS A 182 -2.37 -2.27 -22.88
N GLU A 183 -3.62 -1.85 -22.70
CA GLU A 183 -4.68 -2.05 -23.68
C GLU A 183 -4.32 -1.45 -25.06
N ASN A 184 -3.71 -0.25 -25.07
CA ASN A 184 -3.27 0.39 -26.32
C ASN A 184 -2.12 -0.38 -27.01
N VAL A 185 -1.15 -0.89 -26.26
CA VAL A 185 -0.01 -1.65 -26.80
C VAL A 185 -0.48 -2.98 -27.41
N THR A 186 -1.38 -3.70 -26.74
CA THR A 186 -1.94 -4.97 -27.23
C THR A 186 -2.70 -4.76 -28.55
N VAL A 187 -3.56 -3.73 -28.62
CA VAL A 187 -4.35 -3.44 -29.83
C VAL A 187 -3.46 -3.09 -31.03
N GLN A 188 -2.42 -2.26 -30.84
CA GLN A 188 -1.52 -1.87 -31.93
C GLN A 188 -0.66 -3.02 -32.44
N THR A 189 -0.16 -3.88 -31.55
CA THR A 189 0.69 -5.02 -31.93
C THR A 189 -0.10 -6.11 -32.64
N GLU A 190 -1.29 -6.46 -32.17
CA GLU A 190 -2.17 -7.43 -32.83
C GLU A 190 -2.56 -7.00 -34.25
N GLN A 191 -2.97 -5.74 -34.42
CA GLN A 191 -3.35 -5.20 -35.73
C GLN A 191 -2.19 -5.22 -36.72
N THR A 192 -0.99 -4.83 -36.28
CA THR A 192 0.21 -4.77 -37.14
C THR A 192 0.68 -6.17 -37.57
N ILE A 193 0.67 -7.14 -36.64
CA ILE A 193 1.08 -8.53 -36.92
C ILE A 193 0.07 -9.19 -37.87
N LYS A 194 -1.23 -8.95 -37.67
CA LYS A 194 -2.30 -9.48 -38.53
C LYS A 194 -2.17 -8.96 -39.96
N ILE A 195 -2.03 -7.64 -40.14
CA ILE A 195 -1.89 -7.03 -41.47
C ILE A 195 -0.64 -7.57 -42.20
N THR A 196 0.50 -7.65 -41.51
CA THR A 196 1.76 -8.09 -42.12
C THR A 196 1.71 -9.55 -42.57
N ARG A 197 1.11 -10.44 -41.76
CA ARG A 197 0.98 -11.86 -42.11
C ARG A 197 -0.08 -12.09 -43.20
N GLN A 198 -1.18 -11.34 -43.17
CA GLN A 198 -2.22 -11.39 -44.22
C GLN A 198 -1.65 -11.00 -45.59
N ASN A 199 -0.86 -9.93 -45.66
CA ASN A 199 -0.22 -9.47 -46.90
C ASN A 199 0.71 -10.53 -47.49
N ARG A 200 1.46 -11.25 -46.64
CA ARG A 200 2.39 -12.30 -47.09
C ARG A 200 1.68 -13.54 -47.63
N ILE A 201 0.52 -13.89 -47.07
CA ILE A 201 -0.36 -14.95 -47.60
C ILE A 201 -0.86 -14.56 -49.00
N VAL A 202 -1.30 -13.31 -49.18
CA VAL A 202 -1.75 -12.80 -50.48
C VAL A 202 -0.64 -12.88 -51.52
N GLU A 203 0.57 -12.41 -51.19
CA GLU A 203 1.74 -12.44 -52.09
C GLU A 203 2.09 -13.87 -52.56
N ILE A 204 2.06 -14.85 -51.65
CA ILE A 204 2.34 -16.26 -52.00
C ILE A 204 1.24 -16.84 -52.89
N ARG A 205 -0.03 -16.51 -52.64
CA ARG A 205 -1.16 -16.95 -53.48
C ARG A 205 -1.05 -16.40 -54.91
N GLU A 206 -0.69 -15.14 -55.08
CA GLU A 206 -0.48 -14.54 -56.41
C GLU A 206 0.67 -15.22 -57.17
N ARG A 207 1.78 -15.53 -56.48
CA ARG A 207 2.90 -16.28 -57.08
C ARG A 207 2.50 -17.68 -57.53
N ILE A 208 1.72 -18.40 -56.72
CA ILE A 208 1.18 -19.72 -57.11
C ILE A 208 0.30 -19.60 -58.34
N GLN A 209 -0.62 -18.62 -58.39
CA GLN A 209 -1.50 -18.44 -59.53
C GLN A 209 -0.73 -18.13 -60.82
N ALA A 210 0.30 -17.28 -60.75
CA ALA A 210 1.16 -16.98 -61.89
C ALA A 210 1.86 -18.24 -62.42
N LYS A 211 2.40 -19.09 -61.52
CA LYS A 211 3.06 -20.34 -61.89
C LYS A 211 2.10 -21.39 -62.46
N ILE A 212 0.88 -21.48 -61.93
CA ILE A 212 -0.17 -22.36 -62.49
C ILE A 212 -0.53 -21.94 -63.92
N LYS A 213 -0.62 -20.63 -64.19
CA LYS A 213 -0.89 -20.13 -65.55
C LYS A 213 0.26 -20.49 -66.50
N GLU A 214 1.50 -20.27 -66.07
CA GLU A 214 2.70 -20.63 -66.84
C GLU A 214 2.73 -22.14 -67.17
N LEU A 215 2.40 -23.00 -66.20
CA LEU A 215 2.31 -24.44 -66.40
C LEU A 215 1.27 -24.82 -67.45
N LYS A 216 0.04 -24.28 -67.36
CA LYS A 216 -1.03 -24.55 -68.33
C LYS A 216 -0.64 -24.17 -69.76
N GLU A 217 0.06 -23.04 -69.92
CA GLU A 217 0.57 -22.61 -71.24
C GLU A 217 1.62 -23.57 -71.81
N LYS A 218 2.43 -24.21 -70.95
CA LYS A 218 3.42 -25.22 -71.36
C LYS A 218 2.75 -26.57 -71.66
N GLU A 219 1.81 -27.01 -70.84
CA GLU A 219 1.04 -28.25 -71.05
C GLU A 219 0.26 -28.24 -72.36
N THR A 220 -0.39 -27.12 -72.69
CA THR A 220 -1.09 -26.97 -73.98
C THR A 220 -0.15 -27.02 -75.18
N LYS A 221 1.08 -26.49 -75.05
CA LYS A 221 2.12 -26.60 -76.09
C LYS A 221 2.62 -28.05 -76.22
N ILE A 222 2.83 -28.74 -75.11
CA ILE A 222 3.21 -30.16 -75.09
C ILE A 222 2.14 -30.99 -75.81
N GLN A 223 0.86 -30.80 -75.49
CA GLN A 223 -0.25 -31.52 -76.15
C GLN A 223 -0.25 -31.33 -77.67
N LYS A 224 -0.12 -30.08 -78.15
CA LYS A 224 -0.04 -29.79 -79.59
C LYS A 224 1.15 -30.47 -80.27
N LEU A 225 2.34 -30.36 -79.68
CA LEU A 225 3.55 -31.00 -80.22
C LEU A 225 3.47 -32.53 -80.20
N THR A 226 2.80 -33.10 -79.20
CA THR A 226 2.58 -34.56 -79.11
C THR A 226 1.69 -35.03 -80.25
N GLN A 227 0.58 -34.34 -80.50
CA GLN A 227 -0.34 -34.65 -81.60
C GLN A 227 0.35 -34.51 -82.97
N GLU A 228 1.10 -33.42 -83.19
CA GLU A 228 1.88 -33.24 -84.42
C GLU A 228 2.93 -34.35 -84.64
N LEU A 229 3.56 -34.82 -83.56
CA LEU A 229 4.52 -35.92 -83.63
C LEU A 229 3.86 -37.26 -83.94
N GLU A 230 2.68 -37.55 -83.39
CA GLU A 230 1.91 -38.76 -83.71
C GLU A 230 1.49 -38.77 -85.19
N GLU A 231 1.01 -37.63 -85.70
CA GLU A 231 0.66 -37.48 -87.12
C GLU A 231 1.87 -37.67 -88.05
N LEU A 232 3.04 -37.14 -87.68
CA LEU A 232 4.27 -37.29 -88.46
C LEU A 232 4.83 -38.72 -88.38
N LYS A 233 4.81 -39.35 -87.21
CA LYS A 233 5.21 -40.76 -87.04
C LYS A 233 4.31 -41.71 -87.82
N GLY A 234 3.00 -41.44 -87.89
CA GLY A 234 2.07 -42.23 -88.72
C GLY A 234 2.38 -42.15 -90.22
N LYS A 235 3.02 -41.08 -90.69
CA LYS A 235 3.43 -40.89 -92.10
C LYS A 235 4.80 -41.49 -92.42
N ALA A 236 5.67 -41.64 -91.42
CA ALA A 236 7.01 -42.19 -91.59
C ALA A 236 6.97 -43.73 -91.59
N ASN A 237 6.94 -44.35 -92.78
CA ASN A 237 6.98 -45.81 -92.90
C ASN A 237 8.42 -46.30 -93.08
N ILE A 238 9.09 -46.62 -91.97
CA ILE A 238 10.51 -47.03 -91.92
C ILE A 238 10.76 -48.30 -92.75
N GLU A 239 9.82 -49.25 -92.74
CA GLU A 239 9.93 -50.47 -93.56
C GLU A 239 9.90 -50.18 -95.06
N LEU A 240 9.23 -49.09 -95.45
CA LEU A 240 9.16 -48.66 -96.85
C LEU A 240 10.52 -48.12 -97.30
N LYS A 241 11.24 -47.39 -96.45
CA LYS A 241 12.59 -46.86 -96.76
C LYS A 241 13.58 -47.98 -97.06
N ASP A 242 13.62 -49.01 -96.22
CA ASP A 242 14.53 -50.16 -96.41
C ASP A 242 14.20 -50.95 -97.67
N LYS A 243 12.91 -51.14 -97.98
CA LYS A 243 12.47 -51.81 -99.22
C LYS A 243 12.88 -51.01 -100.46
N LEU A 244 12.63 -49.70 -100.47
CA LEU A 244 12.99 -48.81 -101.58
C LEU A 244 14.51 -48.74 -101.79
N THR A 245 15.29 -48.75 -100.71
CA THR A 245 16.76 -48.72 -100.79
C THR A 245 17.31 -50.02 -101.39
N LYS A 246 16.73 -51.17 -101.03
CA LYS A 246 17.06 -52.47 -101.64
C LYS A 246 16.71 -52.51 -103.13
N GLU A 247 15.53 -52.02 -103.52
CA GLU A 247 15.12 -51.92 -104.93
C GLU A 247 16.07 -51.05 -105.76
N ILE A 248 16.55 -49.92 -105.21
CA ILE A 248 17.53 -49.06 -105.88
C ILE A 248 18.84 -49.82 -106.11
N GLN A 249 19.33 -50.57 -105.11
CA GLN A 249 20.55 -51.37 -105.23
C GLN A 249 20.43 -52.48 -106.28
N GLU A 250 19.27 -53.12 -106.39
CA GLU A 250 19.00 -54.13 -107.43
C GLU A 250 18.99 -53.50 -108.83
N ILE A 251 18.33 -52.35 -108.99
CA ILE A 251 18.31 -51.61 -110.26
C ILE A 251 19.72 -51.15 -110.67
N ASP A 252 20.56 -50.74 -109.72
CA ASP A 252 21.94 -50.34 -110.00
C ASP A 252 22.78 -51.52 -110.53
N ARG A 253 22.66 -52.71 -109.92
CA ARG A 253 23.32 -53.93 -110.42
C ARG A 253 22.85 -54.31 -111.83
N GLU A 254 21.55 -54.20 -112.08
CA GLU A 254 20.98 -54.47 -113.40
C GLU A 254 21.47 -53.47 -114.45
N LEU A 255 21.52 -52.18 -114.11
CA LEU A 255 22.05 -51.12 -114.98
C LEU A 255 23.51 -51.38 -115.34
N ASP A 256 24.35 -51.75 -114.39
CA ASP A 256 25.75 -52.08 -114.64
C ASP A 256 25.88 -53.27 -115.62
N SER A 257 25.05 -54.31 -115.44
CA SER A 257 25.04 -55.47 -116.35
C SER A 257 24.61 -55.11 -117.77
N LEU A 258 23.59 -54.24 -117.91
CA LEU A 258 23.08 -53.78 -119.21
C LEU A 258 24.08 -52.85 -119.91
N ILE A 259 24.74 -51.97 -119.18
CA ILE A 259 25.79 -51.09 -119.72
C ILE A 259 26.98 -51.93 -120.21
N ASN A 260 27.41 -52.92 -119.45
CA ASN A 260 28.49 -53.82 -119.87
C ASN A 260 28.11 -54.60 -121.15
N ARG A 261 26.86 -55.06 -121.25
CA ARG A 261 26.33 -55.76 -122.44
C ARG A 261 26.16 -54.83 -123.65
N GLN A 262 25.79 -53.56 -123.42
CA GLN A 262 25.78 -52.54 -124.47
C GLN A 262 27.19 -52.33 -125.03
N ASN A 263 28.18 -52.19 -124.15
CA ASN A 263 29.58 -51.99 -124.54
C ASN A 263 30.12 -53.18 -125.34
N SER A 264 29.79 -54.43 -124.96
CA SER A 264 30.23 -55.61 -125.72
C SER A 264 29.64 -55.66 -127.13
N ILE A 265 28.34 -55.37 -127.26
CA ILE A 265 27.67 -55.30 -128.58
C ILE A 265 28.24 -54.18 -129.43
N GLU A 266 28.57 -53.04 -128.83
CA GLU A 266 29.18 -51.90 -129.54
C GLU A 266 30.59 -52.24 -130.07
N ILE A 267 31.37 -53.01 -129.32
CA ILE A 267 32.66 -53.55 -129.78
C ILE A 267 32.45 -54.54 -130.95
N GLU A 268 31.54 -55.50 -130.82
CA GLU A 268 31.23 -56.48 -131.87
C GLU A 268 30.74 -55.80 -133.16
N GLN A 269 29.83 -54.83 -133.02
CA GLN A 269 29.35 -54.01 -134.13
C GLN A 269 30.50 -53.24 -134.80
N GLY A 270 31.43 -52.68 -134.02
CA GLY A 270 32.60 -51.98 -134.55
C GLY A 270 33.52 -52.88 -135.38
N VAL A 271 33.70 -54.14 -134.97
CA VAL A 271 34.48 -55.14 -135.72
C VAL A 271 33.77 -55.54 -137.01
N LEU A 272 32.49 -55.88 -136.95
CA LEU A 272 31.70 -56.26 -138.14
C LEU A 272 31.58 -55.13 -139.15
N THR A 273 31.47 -53.88 -138.69
CA THR A 273 31.41 -52.71 -139.57
C THR A 273 32.70 -52.53 -140.37
N ARG A 274 33.87 -52.79 -139.76
CA ARG A 274 35.16 -52.80 -140.49
C ARG A 274 35.23 -53.93 -141.50
N ILE A 275 34.84 -55.15 -141.09
CA ILE A 275 34.81 -56.31 -142.00
C ILE A 275 33.87 -56.05 -143.19
N LEU A 276 32.72 -55.41 -142.96
CA LEU A 276 31.80 -55.04 -144.03
C LEU A 276 32.44 -54.08 -145.04
N GLN A 277 33.22 -53.09 -144.58
CA GLN A 277 33.96 -52.17 -145.46
C GLN A 277 35.00 -52.92 -146.29
N ASP A 278 35.77 -53.82 -145.68
CA ASP A 278 36.78 -54.61 -146.39
C ASP A 278 36.14 -55.54 -147.45
N ILE A 279 34.99 -56.14 -147.13
CA ILE A 279 34.21 -56.96 -148.07
C ILE A 279 33.68 -56.11 -149.24
N GLN A 280 33.17 -54.91 -148.95
CA GLN A 280 32.65 -54.01 -149.97
C GLN A 280 33.73 -53.58 -150.97
N GLU A 281 34.95 -53.36 -150.49
CA GLU A 281 36.09 -53.01 -151.34
C GLU A 281 36.54 -54.20 -152.21
N ALA A 282 36.58 -55.41 -151.65
CA ALA A 282 36.88 -56.62 -152.41
C ALA A 282 35.82 -56.96 -153.48
N GLU A 283 34.53 -56.73 -153.20
CA GLU A 283 33.45 -56.88 -154.17
C GLU A 283 33.65 -55.93 -155.36
N ARG A 284 33.95 -54.64 -155.09
CA ARG A 284 34.17 -53.64 -156.16
C ARG A 284 35.29 -54.05 -157.12
N ILE A 285 36.38 -54.58 -156.58
CA ILE A 285 37.58 -54.96 -157.36
C ILE A 285 37.40 -56.35 -158.00
N HIS A 286 36.30 -57.06 -157.74
CA HIS A 286 36.08 -58.46 -158.16
C HIS A 286 37.27 -59.34 -157.79
N SER A 287 37.80 -59.12 -156.58
CA SER A 287 39.05 -59.75 -156.15
C SER A 287 38.86 -61.27 -156.06
N SER A 288 39.70 -62.02 -156.76
CA SER A 288 39.80 -63.47 -156.63
C SER A 288 40.54 -63.91 -155.35
N MET A 289 40.94 -62.97 -154.49
CA MET A 289 41.58 -63.21 -153.20
C MET A 289 40.89 -62.43 -152.07
N CYS A 290 40.77 -63.06 -150.90
CA CYS A 290 40.20 -62.44 -149.72
C CYS A 290 41.14 -61.35 -149.15
N PRO A 291 40.65 -60.12 -148.89
CA PRO A 291 41.49 -59.05 -148.34
C PRO A 291 41.87 -59.26 -146.87
N VAL A 292 41.11 -60.07 -146.12
CA VAL A 292 41.36 -60.33 -144.69
C VAL A 292 42.37 -61.47 -144.48
N CYS A 293 42.28 -62.55 -145.28
CA CYS A 293 43.09 -63.76 -145.07
C CYS A 293 43.84 -64.28 -146.30
N GLY A 294 43.75 -63.61 -147.45
CA GLY A 294 44.49 -63.96 -148.68
C GLY A 294 44.03 -65.23 -149.42
N SER A 295 43.00 -65.92 -148.94
CA SER A 295 42.49 -67.16 -149.57
C SER A 295 41.85 -66.89 -150.93
N LYS A 296 41.96 -67.82 -151.89
CA LYS A 296 41.27 -67.71 -153.19
C LYS A 296 39.75 -67.78 -152.98
N VAL A 297 39.01 -66.83 -153.55
CA VAL A 297 37.54 -66.76 -153.45
C VAL A 297 36.96 -66.53 -154.84
N GLU A 298 35.85 -67.20 -155.15
CA GLU A 298 35.10 -66.90 -156.37
C GLU A 298 34.41 -65.52 -156.24
N PRO A 299 34.55 -64.62 -157.23
CA PRO A 299 34.08 -63.25 -157.12
C PRO A 299 32.59 -63.08 -156.77
N ASP A 300 31.73 -64.01 -157.19
CA ASP A 300 30.27 -63.94 -156.95
C ASP A 300 29.90 -64.16 -155.47
N LEU A 301 30.76 -64.80 -154.68
CA LEU A 301 30.53 -65.03 -153.25
C LEU A 301 30.63 -63.76 -152.39
N TRP A 302 31.23 -62.68 -152.90
CA TRP A 302 31.38 -61.43 -152.14
C TRP A 302 30.05 -60.76 -151.82
N LYS A 303 29.08 -60.81 -152.74
CA LYS A 303 27.72 -60.27 -152.53
C LYS A 303 26.98 -60.96 -151.39
N VAL A 304 27.03 -62.29 -151.35
CA VAL A 304 26.35 -63.09 -150.32
C VAL A 304 26.96 -62.80 -148.95
N ARG A 305 28.30 -62.66 -148.88
CA ARG A 305 28.99 -62.31 -147.63
C ARG A 305 28.65 -60.89 -147.17
N PHE A 306 28.57 -59.91 -148.07
CA PHE A 306 28.17 -58.55 -147.74
C PHE A 306 26.75 -58.50 -147.15
N GLU A 307 25.79 -59.20 -147.77
CA GLU A 307 24.42 -59.26 -147.24
C GLU A 307 24.33 -59.95 -145.89
N THR A 308 25.13 -61.00 -145.66
CA THR A 308 25.17 -61.72 -144.38
C THR A 308 25.68 -60.83 -143.26
N VAL A 309 26.84 -60.19 -143.45
CA VAL A 309 27.44 -59.29 -142.43
C VAL A 309 26.54 -58.07 -142.19
N LYS A 310 25.89 -57.54 -143.24
CA LYS A 310 24.93 -56.43 -143.09
C LYS A 310 23.69 -56.84 -142.29
N LYS A 311 23.22 -58.08 -142.44
CA LYS A 311 22.11 -58.61 -141.64
C LYS A 311 22.49 -58.74 -140.17
N ASP A 312 23.68 -59.26 -139.88
CA ASP A 312 24.20 -59.39 -138.51
C ASP A 312 24.33 -58.02 -137.83
N ILE A 313 24.84 -57.01 -138.55
CA ILE A 313 24.90 -55.62 -138.02
C ILE A 313 23.51 -55.08 -137.70
N ASN A 314 22.52 -55.29 -138.57
CA ASN A 314 21.14 -54.85 -138.31
C ASN A 314 20.50 -55.56 -137.12
N GLU A 315 20.81 -56.85 -136.92
CA GLU A 315 20.36 -57.60 -135.74
C GLU A 315 21.02 -57.07 -134.46
N LEU A 316 22.32 -56.77 -134.50
CA LEU A 316 23.02 -56.12 -133.39
C LEU A 316 22.46 -54.71 -133.10
N ASP A 317 22.11 -53.91 -134.10
CA ASP A 317 21.48 -52.60 -133.89
C ASP A 317 20.11 -52.70 -133.19
N ARG A 318 19.30 -53.71 -133.54
CA ARG A 318 18.03 -53.96 -132.84
C ARG A 318 18.27 -54.30 -131.38
N THR A 319 19.20 -55.24 -131.10
CA THR A 319 19.50 -55.63 -129.72
C THR A 319 20.11 -54.48 -128.91
N LYS A 320 20.96 -53.65 -129.52
CA LYS A 320 21.52 -52.44 -128.90
C LYS A 320 20.43 -51.44 -128.53
N ASN A 321 19.50 -51.16 -129.44
CA ASN A 321 18.39 -50.23 -129.18
C ASN A 321 17.46 -50.75 -128.06
N ASP A 322 17.20 -52.06 -128.01
CA ASP A 322 16.42 -52.67 -126.93
C ASP A 322 17.11 -52.53 -125.57
N ILE A 323 18.43 -52.72 -125.51
CA ILE A 323 19.22 -52.53 -124.30
C ILE A 323 19.20 -51.06 -123.85
N ILE A 324 19.36 -50.11 -124.78
CA ILE A 324 19.30 -48.66 -124.48
C ILE A 324 17.94 -48.28 -123.89
N ASN A 325 16.85 -48.79 -124.47
CA ASN A 325 15.49 -48.56 -123.96
C ASN A 325 15.31 -49.11 -122.53
N ASN A 326 15.88 -50.29 -122.24
CA ASN A 326 15.84 -50.87 -120.90
C ASN A 326 16.67 -50.07 -119.89
N ILE A 327 17.85 -49.58 -120.28
CA ILE A 327 18.68 -48.70 -119.45
C ILE A 327 17.91 -47.42 -119.10
N ASN A 328 17.25 -46.78 -120.06
CA ASN A 328 16.49 -45.56 -119.81
C ASN A 328 15.30 -45.79 -118.87
N LYS A 329 14.54 -46.88 -119.05
CA LYS A 329 13.44 -47.26 -118.15
C LYS A 329 13.93 -47.48 -116.72
N LYS A 330 15.04 -48.21 -116.54
CA LYS A 330 15.64 -48.48 -115.23
C LYS A 330 16.20 -47.21 -114.56
N LYS A 331 16.83 -46.32 -115.32
CA LYS A 331 17.29 -45.00 -114.82
C LYS A 331 16.13 -44.12 -114.36
N MET A 332 15.04 -44.04 -115.12
CA MET A 332 13.85 -43.27 -114.72
C MET A 332 13.26 -43.83 -113.42
N ARG A 333 13.10 -45.16 -113.33
CA ARG A 333 12.61 -45.80 -112.11
C ARG A 333 13.50 -45.53 -110.89
N ARG A 334 14.83 -45.59 -111.08
CA ARG A 334 15.79 -45.26 -110.02
C ARG A 334 15.63 -43.83 -109.50
N SER A 335 15.44 -42.85 -110.38
CA SER A 335 15.22 -41.45 -109.96
C SER A 335 13.94 -41.25 -109.16
N GLU A 336 12.85 -41.93 -109.53
CA GLU A 336 11.59 -41.90 -108.77
C GLU A 336 11.77 -42.45 -107.35
N LEU A 337 12.45 -43.60 -107.23
CA LEU A 337 12.69 -44.23 -105.94
C LEU A 337 13.59 -43.37 -105.05
N LEU A 338 14.64 -42.75 -105.60
CA LEU A 338 15.53 -41.84 -104.87
C LEU A 338 14.79 -40.60 -104.34
N GLN A 339 13.83 -40.06 -105.10
CA GLN A 339 13.03 -38.93 -104.64
C GLN A 339 12.15 -39.31 -103.43
N LYS A 340 11.52 -40.49 -103.47
CA LYS A 340 10.72 -41.00 -102.35
C LYS A 340 11.55 -41.24 -101.09
N VAL A 341 12.78 -41.75 -101.22
CA VAL A 341 13.69 -41.94 -100.06
C VAL A 341 14.01 -40.59 -99.40
N LYS A 342 14.32 -39.55 -100.18
CA LYS A 342 14.59 -38.20 -99.66
C LYS A 342 13.40 -37.57 -98.94
N GLU A 343 12.17 -37.83 -99.40
CA GLU A 343 10.96 -37.35 -98.73
C GLU A 343 10.76 -38.00 -97.35
N ILE A 344 11.09 -39.30 -97.24
CA ILE A 344 11.05 -40.02 -95.96
C ILE A 344 12.11 -39.46 -94.99
N GLU A 345 13.34 -39.24 -95.45
CA GLU A 345 14.44 -38.69 -94.62
C GLU A 345 14.12 -37.30 -94.05
N ARG A 346 13.53 -36.40 -94.86
CA ARG A 346 13.07 -35.08 -94.37
C ARG A 346 12.01 -35.20 -93.27
N THR A 347 11.14 -36.20 -93.37
CA THR A 347 10.10 -36.45 -92.37
C THR A 347 10.72 -36.96 -91.06
N GLU A 348 11.74 -37.82 -91.14
CA GLU A 348 12.50 -38.31 -89.99
C GLU A 348 13.23 -37.18 -89.24
N GLU A 349 13.88 -36.26 -89.96
CA GLU A 349 14.55 -35.10 -89.35
C GLU A 349 13.58 -34.19 -88.59
N LEU A 350 12.40 -33.95 -89.15
CA LEU A 350 11.35 -33.16 -88.50
C LEU A 350 10.83 -33.84 -87.22
N ILE A 351 10.69 -35.17 -87.23
CA ILE A 351 10.32 -35.95 -86.04
C ILE A 351 11.40 -35.84 -84.96
N ALA A 352 12.68 -35.93 -85.32
CA ALA A 352 13.80 -35.80 -84.38
C ALA A 352 13.85 -34.41 -83.74
N GLN A 353 13.64 -33.34 -84.51
CA GLN A 353 13.62 -31.97 -83.99
C GLN A 353 12.45 -31.72 -83.04
N LYS A 354 11.23 -32.13 -83.44
CA LYS A 354 10.02 -31.94 -82.62
C LYS A 354 10.04 -32.79 -81.35
N SER A 355 10.60 -34.01 -81.39
CA SER A 355 10.73 -34.85 -80.19
C SER A 355 11.68 -34.26 -79.15
N LYS A 356 12.81 -33.70 -79.57
CA LYS A 356 13.73 -32.98 -78.67
C LYS A 356 13.08 -31.73 -78.06
N ALA A 357 12.29 -31.00 -78.83
CA ALA A 357 11.54 -29.84 -78.33
C ALA A 357 10.49 -30.24 -77.28
N LEU A 358 9.83 -31.38 -77.46
CA LEU A 358 8.85 -31.93 -76.52
C LEU A 358 9.52 -32.37 -75.20
N GLU A 359 10.68 -33.00 -75.26
CA GLU A 359 11.45 -33.40 -74.07
C GLU A 359 11.83 -32.18 -73.21
N ASN A 360 12.34 -31.12 -73.83
CA ASN A 360 12.70 -29.89 -73.13
C ASN A 360 11.48 -29.23 -72.44
N LEU A 361 10.34 -29.16 -73.13
CA LEU A 361 9.12 -28.60 -72.56
C LEU A 361 8.59 -29.43 -71.37
N ASN A 362 8.71 -30.75 -71.43
CA ASN A 362 8.35 -31.62 -70.30
C ASN A 362 9.24 -31.39 -69.07
N ILE A 363 10.54 -31.19 -69.27
CA ILE A 363 11.47 -30.85 -68.18
C ILE A 363 11.07 -29.51 -67.55
N GLU A 364 10.83 -28.48 -68.36
CA GLU A 364 10.40 -27.16 -67.88
C GLU A 364 9.08 -27.24 -67.08
N ALA A 365 8.08 -27.97 -67.59
CA ALA A 365 6.81 -28.18 -66.90
C ALA A 365 7.01 -28.90 -65.55
N SER A 366 7.89 -29.90 -65.48
CA SER A 366 8.19 -30.61 -64.23
C SER A 366 8.83 -29.71 -63.17
N VAL A 367 9.71 -28.78 -63.57
CA VAL A 367 10.34 -27.81 -62.67
C VAL A 367 9.31 -26.83 -62.13
N ILE A 368 8.44 -26.29 -63.00
CA ILE A 368 7.36 -25.39 -62.58
C ILE A 368 6.42 -26.10 -61.58
N ASN A 369 6.05 -27.35 -61.83
CA ASN A 369 5.24 -28.14 -60.90
C ASN A 369 5.87 -28.26 -59.51
N ARG A 370 7.17 -28.61 -59.43
CA ARG A 370 7.88 -28.66 -58.13
C ARG A 370 7.90 -27.32 -57.41
N THR A 371 8.00 -26.20 -58.14
CA THR A 371 7.95 -24.87 -57.52
C THR A 371 6.57 -24.54 -56.95
N ILE A 372 5.49 -24.96 -57.62
CA ILE A 372 4.11 -24.79 -57.14
C ILE A 372 3.91 -25.57 -55.84
N GLU A 373 4.34 -26.84 -55.79
CA GLU A 373 4.22 -27.68 -54.59
C GLU A 373 4.99 -27.08 -53.39
N ALA A 374 6.19 -26.56 -53.63
CA ALA A 374 6.98 -25.90 -52.58
C ALA A 374 6.28 -24.65 -52.03
N LEU A 375 5.73 -23.81 -52.91
CA LEU A 375 4.98 -22.62 -52.52
C LEU A 375 3.67 -22.98 -51.79
N GLN A 376 2.99 -24.06 -52.18
CA GLN A 376 1.78 -24.54 -51.49
C GLN A 376 2.08 -25.04 -50.07
N LYS A 377 3.20 -25.75 -49.86
CA LYS A 377 3.64 -26.15 -48.52
C LYS A 377 3.95 -24.94 -47.64
N GLN A 378 4.63 -23.93 -48.20
CA GLN A 378 4.89 -22.68 -47.48
C GLN A 378 3.59 -21.97 -47.09
N LEU A 379 2.62 -21.87 -48.00
CA LEU A 379 1.31 -21.28 -47.73
C LEU A 379 0.61 -21.99 -46.56
N LYS A 380 0.53 -23.33 -46.60
CA LYS A 380 -0.11 -24.12 -45.54
C LYS A 380 0.53 -23.89 -44.18
N SER A 381 1.86 -23.90 -44.10
CA SER A 381 2.58 -23.64 -42.84
C SER A 381 2.34 -22.23 -42.28
N LEU A 382 2.13 -21.24 -43.16
CA LEU A 382 1.85 -19.87 -42.76
C LEU A 382 0.40 -19.70 -42.32
N GLU A 383 -0.55 -20.36 -42.99
CA GLU A 383 -1.96 -20.38 -42.60
C GLU A 383 -2.14 -21.05 -41.23
N GLU A 384 -1.53 -22.22 -41.00
CA GLU A 384 -1.53 -22.90 -39.69
C GLU A 384 -0.94 -22.02 -38.59
N ARG A 385 0.16 -21.31 -38.87
CA ARG A 385 0.77 -20.38 -37.90
C ARG A 385 -0.11 -19.15 -37.63
N VAL A 386 -0.87 -18.68 -38.61
CA VAL A 386 -1.81 -17.57 -38.40
C VAL A 386 -3.00 -18.03 -37.54
N GLU A 387 -3.49 -19.24 -37.76
CA GLU A 387 -4.59 -19.84 -37.00
C GLU A 387 -4.18 -20.21 -35.56
N SER A 388 -2.92 -20.62 -35.35
CA SER A 388 -2.39 -20.95 -34.02
C SER A 388 -1.94 -19.75 -33.18
N THR A 389 -1.87 -18.53 -33.74
CA THR A 389 -1.42 -17.33 -33.01
C THR A 389 -2.56 -16.63 -32.24
N TYR A 390 -3.65 -17.34 -31.94
CA TYR A 390 -4.63 -16.86 -30.93
C TYR A 390 -4.07 -16.89 -29.50
N GLU A 391 -2.89 -17.48 -29.30
CA GLU A 391 -2.11 -17.34 -28.07
C GLU A 391 -0.91 -16.42 -28.35
N VAL A 392 -1.12 -15.11 -28.23
CA VAL A 392 0.01 -14.18 -28.23
C VAL A 392 0.76 -14.39 -26.92
N GLU A 393 1.95 -14.99 -27.03
CA GLU A 393 2.95 -15.03 -25.96
C GLU A 393 3.29 -13.60 -25.49
N SER A 394 2.90 -13.37 -24.24
CA SER A 394 3.30 -12.33 -23.30
C SER A 394 4.59 -11.57 -23.64
N LYS A 395 4.44 -10.38 -24.21
CA LYS A 395 5.41 -9.28 -24.08
C LYS A 395 4.86 -8.10 -23.26
N ASP A 396 3.94 -8.36 -22.34
CA ASP A 396 3.41 -7.40 -21.35
C ASP A 396 4.05 -7.54 -19.96
N ASN A 397 5.10 -8.37 -19.83
CA ASN A 397 5.65 -8.78 -18.53
C ASN A 397 6.07 -7.64 -17.61
N ASP A 398 6.54 -6.50 -18.12
CA ASP A 398 7.05 -5.43 -17.25
C ASP A 398 5.95 -4.50 -16.77
N ILE A 399 4.95 -4.19 -17.60
CA ILE A 399 3.75 -3.45 -17.17
C ILE A 399 2.93 -4.30 -16.20
N ASP A 400 2.79 -5.60 -16.46
CA ASP A 400 2.07 -6.53 -15.59
C ASP A 400 2.76 -6.70 -14.23
N LYS A 401 4.09 -6.86 -14.20
CA LYS A 401 4.83 -6.87 -12.93
C LYS A 401 4.64 -5.57 -12.16
N ARG A 402 4.65 -4.43 -12.84
CA ARG A 402 4.50 -3.13 -12.19
C ARG A 402 3.09 -2.94 -11.62
N ILE A 403 2.05 -3.33 -12.35
CA ILE A 403 0.67 -3.33 -11.86
C ILE A 403 0.55 -4.24 -10.64
N GLU A 404 1.15 -5.44 -10.66
CA GLU A 404 1.09 -6.37 -9.53
C GLU A 404 1.84 -5.84 -8.29
N GLU A 405 3.02 -5.22 -8.47
CA GLU A 405 3.74 -4.52 -7.39
C GLU A 405 2.89 -3.41 -6.77
N LEU A 406 2.25 -2.58 -7.61
CA LEU A 406 1.39 -1.49 -7.16
C LEU A 406 0.14 -2.01 -6.44
N ARG A 407 -0.48 -3.10 -6.92
CA ARG A 407 -1.62 -3.75 -6.27
C ARG A 407 -1.24 -4.32 -4.91
N LYS A 408 -0.07 -4.95 -4.80
CA LYS A 408 0.46 -5.44 -3.52
C LYS A 408 0.68 -4.29 -2.54
N ARG A 409 1.34 -3.21 -2.98
CA ARG A 409 1.54 -2.02 -2.16
C ARG A 409 0.22 -1.36 -1.74
N ARG A 410 -0.78 -1.34 -2.63
CA ARG A 410 -2.13 -0.88 -2.31
C ARG A 410 -2.74 -1.72 -1.19
N SER A 411 -2.67 -3.04 -1.29
CA SER A 411 -3.18 -3.95 -0.26
C SER A 411 -2.48 -3.75 1.09
N ASP A 412 -1.16 -3.54 1.09
CA ASP A 412 -0.40 -3.30 2.32
C ASP A 412 -0.83 -1.97 2.99
N LEU A 413 -1.02 -0.91 2.19
CA LEU A 413 -1.49 0.39 2.68
C LEU A 413 -2.95 0.36 3.15
N GLU A 414 -3.83 -0.38 2.47
CA GLU A 414 -5.22 -0.60 2.90
C GLU A 414 -5.27 -1.32 4.27
N LEU A 415 -4.40 -2.31 4.49
CA LEU A 415 -4.27 -3.00 5.78
C LEU A 415 -3.80 -2.03 6.87
N GLN A 416 -2.80 -1.19 6.59
CA GLN A 416 -2.33 -0.17 7.54
C GLN A 416 -3.45 0.83 7.88
N LEU A 417 -4.23 1.25 6.89
CA LEU A 417 -5.37 2.15 7.09
C LEU A 417 -6.45 1.50 7.99
N GLN A 418 -6.74 0.21 7.79
CA GLN A 418 -7.65 -0.53 8.66
C GLN A 418 -7.16 -0.62 10.11
N GLN A 419 -5.86 -0.79 10.32
CA GLN A 419 -5.26 -0.83 11.65
C GLN A 419 -5.30 0.52 12.36
N LEU A 420 -5.07 1.62 11.63
CA LEU A 420 -5.12 2.98 12.18
C LEU A 420 -6.55 3.45 12.47
N GLY A 421 -7.55 2.78 11.89
CA GLY A 421 -8.96 3.01 12.16
C GLY A 421 -9.61 4.02 11.20
N ILE A 422 -10.87 4.34 11.50
CA ILE A 422 -11.69 5.18 10.62
C ILE A 422 -11.36 6.66 10.88
N PRO A 423 -10.95 7.44 9.85
CA PRO A 423 -10.55 8.84 10.02
C PRO A 423 -11.57 9.68 10.80
N LYS A 424 -12.86 9.44 10.56
CA LYS A 424 -13.96 10.13 11.25
C LYS A 424 -13.97 9.88 12.76
N LYS A 425 -13.75 8.63 13.19
CA LYS A 425 -13.72 8.28 14.62
C LYS A 425 -12.52 8.94 15.31
N VAL A 426 -11.36 8.90 14.66
CA VAL A 426 -10.14 9.55 15.16
C VAL A 426 -10.35 11.06 15.30
N ALA A 427 -11.01 11.71 14.33
CA ALA A 427 -11.33 13.14 14.41
C ALA A 427 -12.32 13.47 15.56
N GLU A 428 -13.35 12.65 15.76
CA GLU A 428 -14.30 12.80 16.87
C GLU A 428 -13.60 12.65 18.23
N GLU A 429 -12.68 11.69 18.35
CA GLU A 429 -11.87 11.49 19.55
C GLU A 429 -10.93 12.68 19.82
N ILE A 430 -10.27 13.23 18.79
CA ILE A 430 -9.45 14.45 18.89
C ILE A 430 -10.28 15.62 19.44
N GLU A 431 -11.50 15.82 18.94
CA GLU A 431 -12.38 16.88 19.44
C GLU A 431 -12.80 16.65 20.89
N SER A 432 -13.07 15.40 21.27
CA SER A 432 -13.42 15.03 22.64
C SER A 432 -12.26 15.30 23.62
N LEU A 433 -11.03 14.95 23.25
CA LEU A 433 -9.83 15.18 24.06
C LEU A 433 -9.54 16.67 24.18
N LYS A 434 -9.75 17.45 23.11
CA LYS A 434 -9.63 18.90 23.16
C LYS A 434 -10.59 19.52 24.18
N LYS A 435 -11.86 19.09 24.19
CA LYS A 435 -12.85 19.52 25.20
C LYS A 435 -12.43 19.14 26.62
N GLN A 436 -11.85 17.95 26.82
CA GLN A 436 -11.33 17.53 28.13
C GLN A 436 -10.14 18.38 28.58
N ILE A 437 -9.22 18.74 27.67
CA ILE A 437 -8.10 19.64 27.96
C ILE A 437 -8.64 20.99 28.45
N ASP A 438 -9.61 21.56 27.74
CA ASP A 438 -10.21 22.85 28.10
C ASP A 438 -10.92 22.80 29.46
N ASP A 439 -11.64 21.71 29.76
CA ASP A 439 -12.29 21.52 31.05
C ASP A 439 -11.28 21.40 32.21
N ILE A 440 -10.22 20.60 32.04
CA ILE A 440 -9.18 20.45 33.06
C ILE A 440 -8.45 21.79 33.31
N ASN A 441 -8.16 22.56 32.25
CA ASN A 441 -7.56 23.88 32.40
C ASN A 441 -8.47 24.81 33.23
N LYS A 442 -9.78 24.83 32.96
CA LYS A 442 -10.74 25.61 33.76
C LYS A 442 -10.74 25.19 35.23
N GLN A 443 -10.71 23.89 35.51
CA GLN A 443 -10.64 23.40 36.89
C GLN A 443 -9.35 23.83 37.60
N ILE A 444 -8.22 23.84 36.89
CA ILE A 444 -6.93 24.32 37.43
C ILE A 444 -7.03 25.83 37.74
N ASP A 445 -7.61 26.61 36.84
CA ASP A 445 -7.79 28.06 37.04
C ASP A 445 -8.72 28.37 38.21
N ASP A 446 -9.80 27.60 38.37
CA ASP A 446 -10.71 27.72 39.52
C ASP A 446 -9.99 27.42 40.85
N ILE A 447 -9.17 26.36 40.89
CA ILE A 447 -8.37 26.03 42.07
C ILE A 447 -7.34 27.12 42.36
N ASN A 448 -6.69 27.69 41.34
CA ASN A 448 -5.73 28.78 41.54
C ASN A 448 -6.40 30.04 42.09
N ARG A 449 -7.61 30.37 41.60
CA ARG A 449 -8.40 31.49 42.14
C ARG A 449 -8.77 31.27 43.60
N GLU A 450 -9.24 30.07 43.94
CA GLU A 450 -9.59 29.71 45.32
C GLU A 450 -8.35 29.70 46.23
N TYR A 451 -7.21 29.22 45.74
CA TYR A 451 -5.93 29.24 46.45
C TYR A 451 -5.52 30.66 46.83
N ILE A 452 -5.54 31.59 45.87
CA ILE A 452 -5.20 33.00 46.11
C ILE A 452 -6.19 33.62 47.10
N ARG A 453 -7.49 33.38 46.91
CA ARG A 453 -8.54 33.91 47.79
C ARG A 453 -8.30 33.51 49.25
N ARG A 454 -8.07 32.23 49.54
CA ARG A 454 -7.87 31.76 50.93
C ARG A 454 -6.64 32.39 51.59
N LEU A 455 -5.55 32.57 50.84
CA LEU A 455 -4.34 33.20 51.38
C LEU A 455 -4.54 34.68 51.69
N THR A 456 -5.23 35.42 50.81
CA THR A 456 -5.45 36.86 50.97
C THR A 456 -6.43 37.17 52.10
N VAL A 457 -7.52 36.42 52.22
CA VAL A 457 -8.59 36.67 53.23
C VAL A 457 -8.02 36.68 54.65
N VAL A 458 -7.15 35.71 55.01
CA VAL A 458 -6.56 35.67 56.36
C VAL A 458 -5.69 36.88 56.63
N LYS A 459 -4.92 37.34 55.64
CA LYS A 459 -4.05 38.49 55.79
C LYS A 459 -4.87 39.76 56.08
N GLU A 460 -5.90 40.00 55.27
CA GLU A 460 -6.75 41.19 55.39
C GLU A 460 -7.59 41.16 56.68
N GLU A 461 -8.21 40.02 56.99
CA GLU A 461 -9.01 39.85 58.22
C GLU A 461 -8.13 39.91 59.47
N PHE A 462 -6.93 39.33 59.44
CA PHE A 462 -5.99 39.42 60.57
C PHE A 462 -5.51 40.84 60.81
N GLU A 463 -5.11 41.57 59.76
CA GLU A 463 -4.66 42.95 59.91
C GLU A 463 -5.78 43.84 60.46
N THR A 464 -7.00 43.68 59.94
CA THR A 464 -8.17 44.42 60.42
C THR A 464 -8.48 44.10 61.88
N LEU A 465 -8.57 42.80 62.20
CA LEU A 465 -8.97 42.36 63.53
C LEU A 465 -7.89 42.63 64.58
N SER A 466 -6.64 42.38 64.25
CA SER A 466 -5.53 42.59 65.19
C SER A 466 -5.41 44.06 65.54
N ASN A 467 -5.45 44.96 64.57
CA ASN A 467 -5.34 46.39 64.85
C ASN A 467 -6.54 46.93 65.64
N SER A 468 -7.75 46.37 65.46
CA SER A 468 -8.90 46.71 66.29
C SER A 468 -8.73 46.25 67.75
N ILE A 469 -8.41 44.97 67.97
CA ILE A 469 -8.27 44.40 69.31
C ILE A 469 -7.06 44.99 70.05
N LEU A 470 -5.93 45.16 69.38
CA LEU A 470 -4.73 45.76 69.98
C LEU A 470 -5.02 47.18 70.48
N LYS A 471 -5.76 47.97 69.71
CA LYS A 471 -6.21 49.31 70.11
C LYS A 471 -7.16 49.26 71.31
N GLU A 472 -8.13 48.35 71.31
CA GLU A 472 -9.04 48.15 72.45
C GLU A 472 -8.33 47.69 73.72
N LEU A 473 -7.21 46.98 73.61
CA LEU A 473 -6.41 46.52 74.75
C LEU A 473 -5.34 47.52 75.21
N GLU A 474 -5.31 48.70 74.58
CA GLU A 474 -4.37 49.79 74.85
C GLU A 474 -2.91 49.40 74.56
N PHE A 475 -2.69 48.58 73.52
CA PHE A 475 -1.36 48.26 73.01
C PHE A 475 -0.93 49.25 71.92
N ASN A 476 0.24 49.85 72.08
CA ASN A 476 0.76 50.91 71.19
C ASN A 476 1.57 50.32 70.01
N TYR A 477 1.01 49.36 69.29
CA TYR A 477 1.60 48.81 68.06
C TYR A 477 0.52 48.20 67.16
N THR A 478 0.88 47.96 65.91
CA THR A 478 0.05 47.30 64.89
C THR A 478 0.68 45.98 64.48
N ALA A 479 -0.13 45.06 63.96
CA ALA A 479 0.32 43.76 63.49
C ALA A 479 -0.21 43.49 62.08
N GLU A 480 0.64 42.92 61.23
CA GLU A 480 0.30 42.52 59.87
C GLU A 480 0.99 41.21 59.52
N ILE A 481 0.54 40.57 58.44
CA ILE A 481 1.18 39.37 57.87
C ILE A 481 1.86 39.79 56.56
N ASP A 482 3.19 39.62 56.48
CA ASP A 482 3.94 39.95 55.27
C ASP A 482 3.70 38.94 54.13
N GLU A 483 4.27 39.20 52.94
CA GLU A 483 4.14 38.31 51.77
C GLU A 483 4.79 36.93 51.97
N LYS A 484 5.66 36.79 52.98
CA LYS A 484 6.30 35.52 53.35
C LYS A 484 5.57 34.83 54.51
N TYR A 485 4.34 35.26 54.81
CA TYR A 485 3.52 34.74 55.91
C TYR A 485 4.21 34.83 57.27
N ARG A 486 4.97 35.91 57.48
CA ARG A 486 5.56 36.23 58.78
C ARG A 486 4.75 37.30 59.48
N LEU A 487 4.60 37.13 60.79
CA LEU A 487 3.96 38.11 61.66
C LEU A 487 4.91 39.30 61.86
N VAL A 488 4.52 40.47 61.37
CA VAL A 488 5.29 41.71 61.46
C VAL A 488 4.60 42.67 62.41
N ILE A 489 5.33 43.16 63.40
CA ILE A 489 4.82 44.12 64.40
C ILE A 489 5.45 45.48 64.14
N LYS A 490 4.64 46.52 64.07
CA LYS A 490 5.09 47.91 63.86
C LYS A 490 4.68 48.80 65.02
N LYS A 491 5.66 49.45 65.65
CA LYS A 491 5.45 50.49 66.67
C LYS A 491 5.99 51.81 66.14
N ASP A 492 5.13 52.83 66.07
CA ASP A 492 5.48 54.16 65.52
C ASP A 492 6.15 54.09 64.13
N GLY A 493 5.73 53.12 63.30
CA GLY A 493 6.28 52.89 61.96
C GLY A 493 7.57 52.05 61.89
N VAL A 494 8.15 51.66 63.04
CA VAL A 494 9.37 50.84 63.11
C VAL A 494 9.02 49.38 63.39
N THR A 495 9.59 48.48 62.60
CA THR A 495 9.42 47.03 62.78
C THR A 495 10.10 46.55 64.06
N MET A 496 9.39 45.72 64.82
CA MET A 496 9.84 45.13 66.07
C MET A 496 9.78 43.61 65.99
N GLU A 497 10.80 42.95 66.51
CA GLU A 497 10.84 41.49 66.63
C GLU A 497 9.77 41.00 67.63
N LEU A 498 9.12 39.90 67.29
CA LEU A 498 8.09 39.28 68.14
C LEU A 498 8.61 38.97 69.55
N ARG A 499 9.90 38.64 69.69
CA ARG A 499 10.55 38.33 70.97
C ARG A 499 10.48 39.46 72.00
N ARG A 500 10.43 40.72 71.55
CA ARG A 500 10.42 41.91 72.42
C ARG A 500 9.04 42.19 73.04
N LEU A 501 7.99 41.53 72.55
CA LEU A 501 6.66 41.63 73.13
C LEU A 501 6.56 40.86 74.46
N SER A 502 5.74 41.38 75.35
CA SER A 502 5.33 40.69 76.58
C SER A 502 4.52 39.43 76.28
N THR A 503 4.44 38.52 77.24
CA THR A 503 3.65 37.29 77.11
C THR A 503 2.17 37.58 76.82
N SER A 504 1.60 38.63 77.42
CA SER A 504 0.20 39.03 77.21
C SER A 504 -0.06 39.50 75.77
N GLU A 505 0.89 40.23 75.19
CA GLU A 505 0.84 40.74 73.82
C GLU A 505 0.97 39.60 72.80
N LYS A 506 1.94 38.69 73.00
CA LYS A 506 2.09 37.47 72.18
C LYS A 506 0.86 36.57 72.21
N THR A 507 0.29 36.39 73.40
CA THR A 507 -0.92 35.58 73.61
C THR A 507 -2.14 36.20 72.90
N THR A 508 -2.23 37.54 72.89
CA THR A 508 -3.28 38.27 72.15
C THR A 508 -3.16 38.01 70.65
N LEU A 509 -1.97 38.14 70.07
CA LEU A 509 -1.74 37.91 68.65
C LEU A 509 -2.06 36.46 68.24
N ALA A 510 -1.65 35.50 69.06
CA ALA A 510 -2.00 34.09 68.85
C ALA A 510 -3.51 33.84 68.92
N LEU A 511 -4.21 34.48 69.85
CA LEU A 511 -5.67 34.39 69.96
C LEU A 511 -6.34 34.97 68.73
N ILE A 512 -5.93 36.16 68.27
CA ILE A 512 -6.48 36.78 67.06
C ILE A 512 -6.30 35.86 65.85
N LEU A 513 -5.12 35.27 65.65
CA LEU A 513 -4.86 34.31 64.56
C LEU A 513 -5.80 33.09 64.63
N ILE A 514 -5.99 32.53 65.82
CA ILE A 514 -6.91 31.41 66.02
C ILE A 514 -8.35 31.81 65.72
N LEU A 515 -8.77 33.02 66.13
CA LEU A 515 -10.13 33.50 65.88
C LEU A 515 -10.40 33.81 64.41
N VAL A 516 -9.43 34.40 63.70
CA VAL A 516 -9.52 34.57 62.24
C VAL A 516 -9.63 33.21 61.57
N GLY A 517 -8.76 32.27 61.94
CA GLY A 517 -8.82 30.90 61.42
C GLY A 517 -10.15 30.21 61.73
N LEU A 518 -10.69 30.38 62.93
CA LEU A 518 -11.98 29.82 63.35
C LEU A 518 -13.12 30.40 62.51
N LYS A 519 -13.20 31.73 62.39
CA LYS A 519 -14.23 32.42 61.60
C LYS A 519 -14.22 31.98 60.12
N GLU A 520 -13.03 31.92 59.51
CA GLU A 520 -12.89 31.69 58.07
C GLU A 520 -12.87 30.21 57.67
N TYR A 521 -12.31 29.33 58.52
CA TYR A 521 -12.03 27.93 58.13
C TYR A 521 -12.75 26.87 58.94
N PHE A 522 -13.30 27.17 60.12
CA PHE A 522 -13.94 26.16 60.94
C PHE A 522 -15.09 26.66 61.81
N LYS A 523 -16.32 26.25 61.48
CA LYS A 523 -17.50 26.58 62.29
C LYS A 523 -17.64 25.64 63.48
N ALA A 524 -17.01 25.98 64.60
CA ALA A 524 -17.16 25.25 65.85
C ALA A 524 -18.39 25.76 66.65
N PRO A 525 -19.19 24.86 67.25
CA PRO A 525 -20.27 25.29 68.15
C PRO A 525 -19.74 25.87 69.47
N PHE A 526 -18.54 25.45 69.90
CA PHE A 526 -17.91 25.93 71.11
C PHE A 526 -16.42 26.25 70.92
N PHE A 527 -15.92 27.20 71.70
CA PHE A 527 -14.51 27.56 71.79
C PHE A 527 -14.07 27.48 73.25
N ILE A 528 -12.99 26.74 73.51
CA ILE A 528 -12.53 26.43 74.87
C ILE A 528 -11.22 27.17 75.13
N ILE A 529 -11.12 27.85 76.26
CA ILE A 529 -9.97 28.67 76.66
C ILE A 529 -9.46 28.20 78.01
N ASP A 530 -8.18 27.86 78.10
CA ASP A 530 -7.54 27.60 79.38
C ASP A 530 -7.05 28.92 80.02
N GLU A 531 -7.72 29.38 81.08
CA GLU A 531 -7.39 30.63 81.77
C GLU A 531 -5.99 30.59 82.39
N SER A 532 -5.49 29.40 82.76
CA SER A 532 -4.15 29.28 83.36
C SER A 532 -3.03 29.84 82.47
N PHE A 533 -3.31 30.00 81.19
CA PHE A 533 -2.40 30.51 80.19
C PHE A 533 -2.61 32.00 79.84
N MET A 534 -3.72 32.60 80.29
CA MET A 534 -4.04 33.99 80.01
C MET A 534 -3.33 34.91 81.01
N THR A 535 -2.29 35.61 80.54
CA THR A 535 -1.51 36.59 81.33
C THR A 535 -2.13 38.00 81.33
N PHE A 536 -3.44 38.09 81.11
CA PHE A 536 -4.17 39.36 81.06
C PHE A 536 -4.51 39.87 82.47
N ASP A 537 -4.56 41.19 82.63
CA ASP A 537 -5.23 41.77 83.79
C ASP A 537 -6.76 41.60 83.67
N GLN A 538 -7.49 41.76 84.77
CA GLN A 538 -8.95 41.55 84.78
C GLN A 538 -9.70 42.47 83.78
N LYS A 539 -9.16 43.67 83.52
CA LYS A 539 -9.76 44.63 82.58
C LYS A 539 -9.62 44.17 81.13
N ARG A 540 -8.41 43.79 80.70
CA ARG A 540 -8.13 43.27 79.35
C ARG A 540 -8.81 41.93 79.12
N PHE A 541 -8.80 41.05 80.11
CA PHE A 541 -9.50 39.78 80.05
C PHE A 541 -11.00 39.99 79.76
N SER A 542 -11.65 40.91 80.48
CA SER A 542 -13.07 41.24 80.24
C SER A 542 -13.34 41.81 78.84
N ARG A 543 -12.40 42.56 78.25
CA ARG A 543 -12.53 43.08 76.87
C ARG A 543 -12.42 41.96 75.83
N VAL A 544 -11.45 41.06 75.98
CA VAL A 544 -11.29 39.87 75.12
C VAL A 544 -12.53 38.97 75.19
N LEU A 545 -13.08 38.76 76.40
CA LEU A 545 -14.29 37.96 76.58
C LEU A 545 -15.51 38.52 75.86
N LYS A 546 -15.69 39.85 75.85
CA LYS A 546 -16.76 40.49 75.09
C LYS A 546 -16.67 40.21 73.60
N TYR A 547 -15.45 40.21 73.04
CA TYR A 547 -15.23 39.91 71.63
C TYR A 547 -15.56 38.45 71.29
N LEU A 548 -15.19 37.51 72.16
CA LEU A 548 -15.41 36.08 71.97
C LEU A 548 -16.90 35.68 71.96
N ASN A 549 -17.74 36.38 72.71
CA ASN A 549 -19.18 36.11 72.81
C ASN A 549 -19.94 36.30 71.48
N GLY A 550 -19.33 36.95 70.47
CA GLY A 550 -19.93 37.17 69.15
C GLY A 550 -19.50 36.20 68.06
N ILE A 551 -18.55 35.29 68.33
CA ILE A 551 -17.90 34.44 67.30
C ILE A 551 -18.44 33.01 67.35
N VAL A 552 -18.70 32.48 68.54
CA VAL A 552 -19.23 31.12 68.74
C VAL A 552 -20.38 31.13 69.74
N ASP A 553 -21.29 30.17 69.60
CA ASP A 553 -22.47 30.05 70.47
C ASP A 553 -22.11 29.75 71.94
N TYR A 554 -21.00 29.03 72.19
CA TYR A 554 -20.58 28.64 73.54
C TYR A 554 -19.09 28.88 73.75
N VAL A 555 -18.72 29.80 74.65
CA VAL A 555 -17.32 30.03 75.06
C VAL A 555 -17.12 29.40 76.43
N ILE A 556 -16.19 28.45 76.55
CA ILE A 556 -15.93 27.72 77.79
C ILE A 556 -14.55 28.11 78.31
N ILE A 557 -14.49 28.71 79.48
CA ILE A 557 -13.25 29.13 80.12
C ILE A 557 -12.96 28.18 81.27
N THR A 558 -11.83 27.47 81.22
CA THR A 558 -11.41 26.59 82.32
C THR A 558 -10.48 27.34 83.28
N LYS A 559 -10.86 27.45 84.55
CA LYS A 559 -10.11 28.11 85.61
C LYS A 559 -9.70 27.14 86.70
N SER A 560 -8.49 27.30 87.24
CA SER A 560 -8.08 26.55 88.44
C SER A 560 -8.76 27.13 89.68
N ASP A 561 -9.40 26.28 90.48
CA ASP A 561 -10.02 26.65 91.76
C ASP A 561 -9.97 25.43 92.71
N GLU A 562 -10.08 25.64 94.02
CA GLU A 562 -10.06 24.57 95.03
C GLU A 562 -11.36 23.75 95.03
N THR A 563 -12.45 24.34 94.55
CA THR A 563 -13.78 23.71 94.48
C THR A 563 -14.30 23.68 93.05
N LEU A 564 -15.08 22.64 92.73
CA LEU A 564 -15.74 22.53 91.43
C LEU A 564 -16.95 23.48 91.40
N GLN A 565 -16.91 24.47 90.51
CA GLN A 565 -17.99 25.44 90.33
C GLN A 565 -18.20 25.73 88.84
N VAL A 566 -19.45 25.73 88.40
CA VAL A 566 -19.83 26.14 87.05
C VAL A 566 -20.59 27.44 87.17
N LYS A 567 -20.06 28.52 86.60
CA LYS A 567 -20.72 29.82 86.59
C LYS A 567 -20.92 30.27 85.15
N THR A 568 -22.17 30.46 84.76
CA THR A 568 -22.53 31.13 83.51
C THR A 568 -22.54 32.63 83.74
N GLU A 569 -21.71 33.37 83.01
CA GLU A 569 -21.75 34.83 83.06
C GLU A 569 -22.59 35.34 81.89
N ARG A 570 -23.77 35.87 82.21
CA ARG A 570 -24.50 36.73 81.27
C ARG A 570 -23.79 38.08 81.26
N LEU A 571 -22.96 38.32 80.26
CA LEU A 571 -22.58 39.68 79.91
C LEU A 571 -23.89 40.41 79.55
N LEU A 572 -24.21 41.46 80.31
CA LEU A 572 -25.36 42.33 80.03
C LEU A 572 -25.35 42.71 78.55
N GLU A 573 -26.42 42.38 77.83
CA GLU A 573 -26.68 42.91 76.50
C GLU A 573 -26.64 44.44 76.59
N THR A 574 -25.83 45.08 75.76
CA THR A 574 -26.24 46.17 74.84
C THR A 574 -25.05 47.00 74.36
N ARG A 575 -24.76 46.88 73.07
CA ARG A 575 -24.80 47.92 72.03
C ARG A 575 -24.13 47.31 70.81
N GLU A 576 -24.82 47.35 69.68
CA GLU A 576 -24.31 46.94 68.37
C GLU A 576 -22.90 47.49 68.16
N LEU A 577 -21.91 46.60 68.19
CA LEU A 577 -20.64 46.83 67.51
C LEU A 577 -20.90 46.59 66.02
N PRO A 578 -20.25 47.35 65.13
CA PRO A 578 -20.65 47.43 63.74
C PRO A 578 -20.63 46.04 63.12
N VAL A 579 -21.75 45.67 62.50
CA VAL A 579 -21.82 44.57 61.57
C VAL A 579 -20.85 44.90 60.44
N LEU A 580 -19.64 44.36 60.51
CA LEU A 580 -18.71 44.35 59.38
C LEU A 580 -19.19 43.21 58.47
N SER A 581 -19.94 43.61 57.44
CA SER A 581 -20.45 42.79 56.34
C SER A 581 -19.35 42.19 55.50
#